data_AF-A0A7C1XWZ6-F1
#
_entry.id   AF-A0A7C1XWZ6-F1
#
_cell.length_a   1.000
_cell.length_b   1.000
_cell.length_c   1.000
_cell.angle_alpha   90.00
_cell.angle_beta   90.00
_cell.angle_gamma   90.00
#
_symmetry.space_group_name_H-M   'P 1'
#
loop_
_entity.id
_entity.type
_entity.pdbx_description
1 polymer ?
#
loop_
_entity_poly.entity_id
_entity_poly.type
_entity_poly.pdbx_seq_one_letter_code
_entity_poly.pdbx_strand_id
1 'polypeptide(L)'
;MTFRAQGLRAWLLQRLSAAYLALFTILAVGWLLFGEPVDYAAWRQLLGTPWISVLMALFFMALFFHAWVGIRDVLMDYVPHLKLRLFLLIAVAVLLLALAIWSALTLVSVYRP
;
A
#
# COMPACT_ATOMS: atom_id res chain seq x y z
N MET A 1 11.04 20.46 -16.04
CA MET A 1 9.68 19.92 -15.83
C MET A 1 8.92 20.83 -14.88
N THR A 2 7.75 21.33 -15.26
CA THR A 2 7.01 22.39 -14.54
C THR A 2 6.23 21.85 -13.32
N PHE A 3 6.09 22.63 -12.25
CA PHE A 3 5.36 22.28 -11.01
C PHE A 3 3.94 21.72 -11.25
N ARG A 4 3.22 22.24 -12.26
CA ARG A 4 1.87 21.77 -12.63
C ARG A 4 1.83 20.30 -13.06
N ALA A 5 2.85 19.83 -13.77
CA ALA A 5 2.93 18.44 -14.21
C ALA A 5 3.17 17.47 -13.03
N GLN A 6 3.83 17.94 -11.96
CA GLN A 6 4.06 17.14 -10.75
C GLN A 6 2.79 17.00 -9.92
N GLY A 7 2.00 18.07 -9.81
CA GLY A 7 0.69 18.05 -9.14
C GLY A 7 -0.31 17.10 -9.82
N LEU A 8 -0.42 17.15 -11.16
CA LEU A 8 -1.31 16.24 -11.90
C LEU A 8 -0.92 14.76 -11.74
N ARG A 9 0.39 14.45 -11.75
CA ARG A 9 0.88 13.08 -11.55
C ARG A 9 0.56 12.54 -10.17
N ALA A 10 0.83 13.33 -9.12
CA ALA A 10 0.49 12.95 -7.75
C ALA A 10 -1.03 12.80 -7.58
N TRP A 11 -1.80 13.70 -8.20
CA TRP A 11 -3.26 13.62 -8.22
C TRP A 11 -3.74 12.31 -8.83
N LEU A 12 -3.26 11.97 -10.04
CA LEU A 12 -3.63 10.75 -10.76
C LEU A 12 -3.26 9.50 -9.97
N LEU A 13 -2.04 9.44 -9.44
CA LEU A 13 -1.56 8.31 -8.63
C LEU A 13 -2.48 8.07 -7.43
N GLN A 14 -2.96 9.14 -6.78
CA GLN A 14 -3.85 9.03 -5.63
C GLN A 14 -5.23 8.46 -5.99
N ARG A 15 -5.80 8.83 -7.15
CA ARG A 15 -7.14 8.37 -7.56
C ARG A 15 -7.10 6.93 -8.07
N LEU A 16 -6.08 6.59 -8.87
CA LEU A 16 -5.93 5.23 -9.39
C LEU A 16 -5.63 4.24 -8.27
N SER A 17 -4.74 4.59 -7.34
CA SER A 17 -4.50 3.76 -6.14
C SER A 17 -5.76 3.64 -5.29
N ALA A 18 -6.48 4.72 -5.04
CA ALA A 18 -7.72 4.68 -4.24
C ALA A 18 -8.78 3.75 -4.84
N ALA A 19 -9.03 3.84 -6.16
CA ALA A 19 -10.02 3.01 -6.84
C ALA A 19 -9.67 1.52 -6.74
N TYR A 20 -8.39 1.19 -6.95
CA TYR A 20 -7.91 -0.19 -6.84
C TYR A 20 -7.95 -0.70 -5.39
N LEU A 21 -7.50 0.09 -4.42
CA LEU A 21 -7.55 -0.26 -3.00
C LEU A 21 -8.98 -0.48 -2.54
N ALA A 22 -9.91 0.41 -2.90
CA ALA A 22 -11.32 0.27 -2.54
C ALA A 22 -11.93 -1.02 -3.11
N LEU A 23 -11.70 -1.30 -4.40
CA LEU A 23 -12.19 -2.53 -5.02
C LEU A 23 -11.61 -3.77 -4.34
N PHE A 24 -10.29 -3.82 -4.16
CA PHE A 24 -9.62 -4.95 -3.52
C PHE A 24 -10.13 -5.16 -2.09
N THR A 25 -10.21 -4.10 -1.28
CA THR A 25 -10.67 -4.18 0.10
C THR A 25 -12.12 -4.63 0.20
N ILE A 26 -13.03 -4.11 -0.63
CA ILE A 26 -14.44 -4.54 -0.64
C ILE A 26 -14.54 -6.04 -0.95
N LEU A 27 -13.84 -6.51 -1.97
CA LEU A 27 -13.84 -7.92 -2.36
C LEU A 27 -13.24 -8.82 -1.27
N ALA A 28 -12.08 -8.42 -0.71
CA ALA A 28 -11.41 -9.18 0.33
C ALA A 28 -12.23 -9.24 1.63
N VAL A 29 -12.80 -8.12 2.06
CA VAL A 29 -13.68 -8.07 3.24
C VAL A 29 -14.95 -8.86 3.00
N GLY A 30 -15.58 -8.76 1.82
CA GLY A 30 -16.74 -9.57 1.47
C GLY A 30 -16.43 -11.07 1.53
N TRP A 31 -15.30 -11.49 0.96
CA TRP A 31 -14.88 -12.89 1.03
C TRP A 31 -14.60 -13.36 2.48
N LEU A 32 -14.01 -12.51 3.33
CA LEU A 32 -13.78 -12.82 4.74
C LEU A 32 -15.06 -12.90 5.59
N LEU A 33 -16.07 -12.08 5.26
CA LEU A 33 -17.32 -12.02 6.02
C LEU A 33 -18.32 -13.12 5.63
N PHE A 34 -18.33 -13.51 4.36
CA PHE A 34 -19.31 -14.47 3.81
C PHE A 34 -18.70 -15.82 3.43
N GLY A 35 -17.38 -15.96 3.46
CA GLY A 35 -16.67 -17.21 3.20
C GLY A 35 -16.63 -18.14 4.42
N GLU A 36 -16.32 -19.41 4.16
CA GLU A 36 -16.06 -20.38 5.24
C GLU A 36 -14.73 -20.05 5.96
N PRO A 37 -14.60 -20.41 7.25
CA PRO A 37 -13.34 -20.25 7.98
C PRO A 37 -12.19 -20.96 7.26
N VAL A 38 -11.11 -20.21 6.99
CA VAL A 38 -9.94 -20.70 6.27
C VAL A 38 -8.79 -20.92 7.26
N ASP A 39 -8.25 -22.13 7.29
CA ASP A 39 -7.09 -22.45 8.12
C ASP A 39 -5.78 -21.93 7.52
N TYR A 40 -4.68 -22.07 8.26
CA TYR A 40 -3.37 -21.60 7.81
C TYR A 40 -2.92 -22.26 6.50
N ALA A 41 -3.19 -23.55 6.30
CA ALA A 41 -2.75 -24.28 5.12
C ALA A 41 -3.47 -23.78 3.86
N ALA A 42 -4.77 -23.57 3.95
CA ALA A 42 -5.58 -23.03 2.86
C ALA A 42 -5.20 -21.57 2.55
N TRP A 43 -4.88 -20.75 3.56
CA TRP A 43 -4.34 -19.39 3.33
C TRP A 43 -3.01 -19.40 2.57
N ARG A 44 -2.08 -20.27 2.99
CA ARG A 44 -0.79 -20.42 2.32
C ARG A 44 -0.95 -20.88 0.87
N GLN A 45 -1.88 -21.81 0.61
CA GLN A 45 -2.19 -22.28 -0.74
C GLN A 45 -2.80 -21.17 -1.61
N LEU A 46 -3.76 -20.41 -1.07
CA LEU A 46 -4.40 -19.30 -1.78
C LEU A 46 -3.38 -18.22 -2.17
N LEU A 47 -2.58 -17.76 -1.20
CA LEU A 47 -1.54 -16.76 -1.45
C LEU A 47 -0.41 -17.31 -2.33
N GLY A 48 -0.14 -18.61 -2.30
CA GLY A 48 0.82 -19.29 -3.18
C GLY A 48 0.36 -19.39 -4.64
N THR A 49 -0.91 -19.08 -4.93
CA THR A 49 -1.41 -18.99 -6.30
C THR A 49 -0.80 -17.74 -6.98
N PRO A 50 -0.06 -17.87 -8.09
CA PRO A 50 0.74 -16.76 -8.65
C PRO A 50 -0.05 -15.48 -8.90
N TRP A 51 -1.25 -15.57 -9.48
CA TRP A 51 -2.06 -14.39 -9.79
C TRP A 51 -2.62 -13.70 -8.54
N ILE A 52 -2.96 -14.47 -7.50
CA ILE A 52 -3.41 -13.90 -6.21
C ILE A 52 -2.26 -13.18 -5.52
N SER A 53 -1.07 -13.79 -5.52
CA SER A 53 0.16 -13.15 -5.07
C SER A 53 0.44 -11.83 -5.78
N VAL A 54 0.32 -11.80 -7.12
CA VAL A 54 0.52 -10.56 -7.90
C VAL A 54 -0.51 -9.49 -7.50
N LEU A 55 -1.78 -9.85 -7.37
CA LEU A 55 -2.82 -8.91 -6.90
C LEU A 55 -2.52 -8.39 -5.49
N MET A 56 -2.08 -9.26 -4.57
CA MET A 56 -1.70 -8.85 -3.22
C MET A 56 -0.48 -7.91 -3.23
N ALA A 57 0.53 -8.20 -4.06
CA ALA A 57 1.70 -7.33 -4.22
C ALA A 57 1.32 -5.96 -4.78
N LEU A 58 0.45 -5.93 -5.78
CA LEU A 58 -0.10 -4.69 -6.34
C LEU A 58 -0.91 -3.91 -5.30
N PHE A 59 -1.67 -4.59 -4.44
CA PHE A 59 -2.41 -3.97 -3.33
C PHE A 59 -1.49 -3.23 -2.38
N PHE A 60 -0.45 -3.89 -1.87
CA PHE A 60 0.53 -3.24 -1.00
C PHE A 60 1.27 -2.10 -1.69
N MET A 61 1.69 -2.29 -2.95
CA MET A 61 2.34 -1.22 -3.71
C MET A 61 1.44 0.01 -3.86
N ALA A 62 0.17 -0.19 -4.24
CA ALA A 62 -0.81 0.88 -4.34
C ALA A 62 -1.05 1.56 -2.99
N LEU A 63 -1.12 0.79 -1.90
CA LEU A 63 -1.30 1.29 -0.54
C LEU A 63 -0.14 2.19 -0.11
N PHE A 64 1.10 1.79 -0.35
CA PHE A 64 2.26 2.59 0.04
C PHE A 64 2.38 3.88 -0.78
N PHE A 65 2.10 3.83 -2.08
CA PHE A 65 2.03 5.06 -2.89
C PHE A 65 0.91 5.99 -2.43
N HIS A 66 -0.27 5.43 -2.13
CA HIS A 66 -1.42 6.19 -1.64
C HIS A 66 -1.13 6.88 -0.30
N ALA A 67 -0.56 6.11 0.63
CA ALA A 67 -0.17 6.60 1.95
C ALA A 67 0.92 7.66 1.87
N TRP A 68 1.95 7.46 1.03
CA TRP A 68 3.02 8.44 0.86
C TRP A 68 2.50 9.79 0.38
N VAL A 69 1.72 9.81 -0.72
CA VAL A 69 1.19 11.06 -1.28
C VAL A 69 0.25 11.72 -0.27
N GLY A 70 -0.65 10.96 0.34
CA GLY A 70 -1.61 11.48 1.31
C GLY A 70 -0.95 12.09 2.54
N ILE A 71 -0.07 11.34 3.21
CA ILE A 71 0.60 11.81 4.42
C ILE A 71 1.58 12.95 4.11
N ARG A 72 2.28 12.92 2.97
CA ARG A 72 3.13 14.04 2.56
C ARG A 72 2.31 15.32 2.46
N ASP A 73 1.15 15.28 1.79
CA ASP A 73 0.32 16.46 1.60
C ASP A 73 -0.21 16.98 2.95
N VAL A 74 -0.67 16.09 3.84
CA VAL A 74 -1.04 16.44 5.24
C VAL A 74 0.12 17.12 5.98
N LEU A 75 1.33 16.58 5.89
CA LEU A 75 2.50 17.16 6.58
C LEU A 75 2.90 18.52 5.99
N MET A 76 2.75 18.70 4.67
CA MET A 76 3.02 19.98 4.01
C MET A 76 2.03 21.07 4.43
N ASP A 77 0.77 20.72 4.61
CA ASP A 77 -0.31 21.66 4.94
C ASP A 77 -0.36 22.02 6.44
N TYR A 78 -0.11 21.04 7.32
CA TYR A 78 -0.39 21.20 8.75
C TYR A 78 0.85 21.31 9.65
N VAL A 79 2.07 21.08 9.15
CA VAL A 79 3.30 21.19 9.96
C VAL A 79 4.11 22.43 9.53
N PRO A 80 3.98 23.57 10.24
CA PRO A 80 4.64 24.81 9.83
C PRO A 80 6.16 24.81 10.09
N HIS A 81 6.60 24.11 11.13
CA HIS A 81 8.01 24.06 11.52
C HIS A 81 8.82 23.17 10.56
N LEU A 82 9.70 23.78 9.75
CA LEU A 82 10.46 23.10 8.70
C LEU A 82 11.24 21.87 9.21
N LYS A 83 11.97 22.00 10.32
CA LYS A 83 12.79 20.90 10.87
C LYS A 83 11.93 19.70 11.27
N LEU A 84 10.80 19.96 11.94
CA LEU A 84 9.86 18.93 12.34
C LEU A 84 9.23 18.27 11.11
N ARG A 85 8.78 19.06 10.13
CA ARG A 85 8.20 18.53 8.89
C ARG A 85 9.17 17.63 8.13
N LEU A 86 10.43 18.03 7.98
CA LEU A 86 11.45 17.22 7.32
C LEU A 86 11.71 15.91 8.08
N PHE A 87 11.82 15.97 9.41
CA PHE A 87 11.96 14.77 10.24
C PHE A 87 10.78 13.82 10.05
N LEU A 88 9.55 14.31 10.10
CA LEU A 88 8.34 13.50 9.92
C LEU A 88 8.26 12.89 8.51
N LEU A 89 8.57 13.66 7.47
CA LEU A 89 8.61 13.16 6.10
C LEU A 89 9.62 12.01 5.92
N ILE A 90 10.82 12.15 6.51
CA ILE A 90 11.84 11.10 6.48
C ILE A 90 11.37 9.89 7.27
N ALA A 91 10.83 10.08 8.48
CA ALA A 91 10.33 8.99 9.31
C ALA A 91 9.23 8.19 8.61
N VAL A 92 8.27 8.87 7.98
CA VAL A 92 7.20 8.23 7.17
C VAL A 92 7.80 7.49 5.98
N ALA A 93 8.73 8.11 5.23
CA ALA A 93 9.36 7.44 4.09
C ALA A 93 10.10 6.16 4.48
N VAL A 94 10.88 6.21 5.58
CA VAL A 94 11.60 5.05 6.13
C VAL A 94 10.63 3.97 6.58
N LEU A 95 9.56 4.35 7.29
CA LEU A 95 8.52 3.42 7.74
C LEU A 95 7.85 2.71 6.57
N LEU A 96 7.40 3.46 5.56
CA LEU A 96 6.75 2.89 4.38
C LEU A 96 7.70 1.97 3.60
N LEU A 97 8.99 2.32 3.49
CA LEU A 97 9.98 1.46 2.86
C LEU A 97 10.20 0.16 3.65
N ALA A 98 10.32 0.25 4.98
CA ALA A 98 10.45 -0.92 5.84
C ALA A 98 9.23 -1.86 5.72
N LEU A 99 8.02 -1.29 5.73
CA LEU A 99 6.78 -2.04 5.53
C LEU A 99 6.70 -2.67 4.13
N ALA A 100 7.13 -1.95 3.09
CA ALA A 100 7.18 -2.48 1.74
C ALA A 100 8.10 -3.70 1.64
N ILE A 101 9.32 -3.58 2.16
CA ILE A 101 10.27 -4.71 2.21
C ILE A 101 9.68 -5.87 3.00
N TRP A 102 9.12 -5.60 4.18
CA TRP A 102 8.55 -6.64 5.03
C TRP A 102 7.36 -7.36 4.36
N SER A 103 6.45 -6.62 3.72
CA SER A 103 5.33 -7.20 2.96
C SER A 103 5.82 -8.07 1.80
N ALA A 104 6.85 -7.63 1.07
CA ALA A 104 7.42 -8.38 -0.03
C ALA A 104 8.09 -9.67 0.45
N LEU A 105 8.87 -9.60 1.53
CA LEU A 105 9.49 -10.77 2.15
C LEU A 105 8.44 -11.76 2.67
N THR A 106 7.36 -11.25 3.28
CA THR A 106 6.24 -12.07 3.76
C THR A 106 5.56 -12.78 2.60
N LEU A 107 5.27 -12.09 1.50
CA LEU A 107 4.63 -12.71 0.34
C LEU A 107 5.55 -13.74 -0.35
N VAL A 108 6.85 -13.45 -0.48
CA VAL A 108 7.84 -14.39 -1.01
C VAL A 108 7.98 -15.62 -0.11
N SER A 109 7.83 -15.48 1.20
CA SER A 109 7.92 -16.60 2.15
C SER A 109 6.87 -17.69 1.90
N VAL A 110 5.73 -17.34 1.29
CA VAL A 110 4.66 -18.29 0.95
C VAL A 110 5.14 -19.38 -0.03
N TYR A 111 6.10 -19.06 -0.88
CA TYR A 111 6.69 -19.99 -1.87
C TYR A 111 7.82 -20.85 -1.29
N ARG A 112 8.30 -20.54 -0.08
CA ARG A 112 9.37 -21.31 0.57
C ARG A 112 8.75 -22.49 1.32
N PRO A 113 9.28 -23.72 1.17
CA PRO A 113 8.70 -24.94 1.73
C PRO A 113 8.52 -24.87 3.25
#